data_AF-A0A933IDG9-F1
#
_entry.id   AF-A0A933IDG9-F1
#
_cell.length_a   1.000
_cell.length_b   1.000
_cell.length_c   1.000
_cell.angle_alpha   90.00
_cell.angle_beta   90.00
_cell.angle_gamma   90.00
#
_symmetry.space_group_name_H-M   'P 1'
#
loop_
_entity.id
_entity.type
_entity.pdbx_description
1 polymer ?
#
loop_
_entity_poly.entity_id
_entity_poly.type
_entity_poly.pdbx_seq_one_letter_code
_entity_poly.pdbx_strand_id
1 'polypeptide(L)'
;AGRRPTAFATVLGPLTLERAYYHCAACAADFCPRDQALGLEGTSLSPAVTRLVGGVGALVSFQEGSELLRELAGVEVTPKHVERAAEALGREIAGDERRVVEPVPPAAVAPTLYLGMDGTGIPMRAAELAGRVGKQPDGAAQTREVKLCTVWSAEGRDADGTPVRDPGSVSYSAALESAASRDTDDHPSAFAARVVREAPRRGVAQAPRRVVSMPRST
;
A
#
# COMPACT_ATOMS: atom_id res chain seq x y z
N ALA A 1 -12.35 -35.19 -6.63
CA ALA A 1 -12.46 -33.88 -7.29
C ALA A 1 -13.91 -33.66 -7.71
N GLY A 2 -14.43 -32.45 -7.58
CA GLY A 2 -15.81 -32.10 -7.96
C GLY A 2 -15.88 -30.76 -8.67
N ARG A 3 -17.08 -30.34 -9.09
CA ARG A 3 -17.34 -28.96 -9.52
C ARG A 3 -18.11 -28.23 -8.43
N ARG A 4 -17.71 -27.00 -8.11
CA ARG A 4 -18.45 -26.13 -7.18
C ARG A 4 -18.73 -24.79 -7.83
N PRO A 5 -20.01 -24.36 -7.92
CA PRO A 5 -20.34 -23.03 -8.37
C PRO A 5 -19.93 -21.99 -7.31
N THR A 6 -19.51 -20.81 -7.77
CA THR A 6 -19.35 -19.63 -6.92
C THR A 6 -19.67 -18.38 -7.73
N ALA A 7 -20.17 -17.35 -7.07
CA ALA A 7 -20.47 -16.06 -7.71
C ALA A 7 -19.34 -15.07 -7.47
N PHE A 8 -19.01 -14.29 -8.50
CA PHE A 8 -18.06 -13.20 -8.46
C PHE A 8 -18.70 -11.89 -8.94
N ALA A 9 -18.45 -10.81 -8.22
CA ALA A 9 -18.74 -9.46 -8.69
C ALA A 9 -17.71 -9.08 -9.76
N THR A 10 -18.18 -8.68 -10.94
CA THR A 10 -17.34 -8.20 -12.03
C THR A 10 -17.87 -6.88 -12.57
N VAL A 11 -17.03 -6.16 -13.32
CA VAL A 11 -17.42 -4.91 -13.99
C VAL A 11 -18.48 -5.12 -15.09
N LEU A 12 -18.69 -6.36 -15.54
CA LEU A 12 -19.72 -6.72 -16.52
C LEU A 12 -21.00 -7.26 -15.84
N GLY A 13 -21.09 -7.16 -14.52
CA GLY A 13 -22.14 -7.76 -13.71
C GLY A 13 -21.71 -9.05 -13.00
N PRO A 14 -22.60 -9.66 -12.19
CA PRO A 14 -22.31 -10.88 -11.46
C PRO A 14 -22.08 -12.06 -12.42
N LEU A 15 -21.01 -12.82 -12.19
CA LEU A 15 -20.71 -14.05 -12.95
C LEU A 15 -20.65 -15.25 -11.99
N THR A 16 -21.31 -16.35 -12.37
CA THR A 16 -21.19 -17.63 -11.66
C THR A 16 -20.25 -18.55 -12.42
N LEU A 17 -19.18 -18.98 -11.77
CA LEU A 17 -18.21 -19.91 -12.35
C LEU A 17 -18.36 -21.28 -11.71
N GLU A 18 -18.44 -22.32 -12.54
CA GLU A 18 -18.28 -23.71 -12.11
C GLU A 18 -16.80 -24.07 -12.06
N ARG A 19 -16.25 -24.16 -10.85
CA ARG A 19 -14.82 -24.35 -10.62
C ARG A 19 -14.49 -25.80 -10.32
N ALA A 20 -13.36 -26.29 -10.82
CA ALA A 20 -12.83 -27.58 -10.40
C ALA A 20 -12.28 -27.47 -8.97
N TYR A 21 -12.85 -28.25 -8.07
CA TYR A 21 -12.55 -28.27 -6.65
C TYR A 21 -11.82 -29.57 -6.27
N TYR A 22 -10.76 -29.40 -5.50
CA TYR A 22 -9.88 -30.47 -5.05
C TYR A 22 -9.72 -30.39 -3.53
N HIS A 23 -9.60 -31.58 -2.92
CA HIS A 23 -9.29 -31.73 -1.51
C HIS A 23 -8.00 -32.55 -1.42
N CYS A 24 -6.98 -32.01 -0.76
CA CYS A 24 -5.72 -32.71 -0.54
C CYS A 24 -5.85 -33.67 0.64
N ALA A 25 -5.71 -34.97 0.41
CA ALA A 25 -5.81 -35.96 1.49
C ALA A 25 -4.66 -35.87 2.52
N ALA A 26 -3.50 -35.32 2.15
CA ALA A 26 -2.33 -35.24 3.02
C ALA A 26 -2.40 -34.07 4.03
N CYS A 27 -2.87 -32.89 3.59
CA CYS A 27 -2.95 -31.70 4.44
C CYS A 27 -4.38 -31.26 4.76
N ALA A 28 -5.40 -32.00 4.28
CA ALA A 28 -6.82 -31.68 4.42
C ALA A 28 -7.23 -30.30 3.86
N ALA A 29 -6.40 -29.68 3.02
CA ALA A 29 -6.68 -28.40 2.41
C ALA A 29 -7.61 -28.53 1.20
N ASP A 30 -8.56 -27.62 1.13
CA ASP A 30 -9.44 -27.41 -0.01
C ASP A 30 -8.85 -26.36 -0.95
N PHE A 31 -8.85 -26.63 -2.25
CA PHE A 31 -8.31 -25.68 -3.22
C PHE A 31 -8.98 -25.78 -4.60
N CYS A 32 -8.96 -24.66 -5.31
CA CYS A 32 -9.44 -24.52 -6.68
C CYS A 32 -8.29 -23.95 -7.54
N PRO A 33 -7.49 -24.79 -8.23
CA PRO A 33 -6.25 -24.37 -8.90
C PRO A 33 -6.39 -23.19 -9.85
N ARG A 34 -7.52 -23.12 -10.57
CA ARG A 34 -7.78 -22.01 -11.50
C ARG A 34 -8.04 -20.69 -10.80
N ASP A 35 -8.46 -20.69 -9.54
CA ASP A 35 -8.74 -19.45 -8.83
C ASP A 35 -7.45 -18.71 -8.52
N GLN A 36 -6.40 -19.43 -8.12
CA GLN A 36 -5.08 -18.85 -7.93
C GLN A 36 -4.56 -18.25 -9.25
N ALA A 37 -4.64 -19.00 -10.35
CA ALA A 37 -4.19 -18.55 -11.67
C ALA A 37 -4.98 -17.33 -12.20
N LEU A 38 -6.24 -17.16 -11.78
CA LEU A 38 -7.12 -16.07 -12.21
C LEU A 38 -7.23 -14.93 -11.19
N GLY A 39 -6.55 -15.02 -10.03
CA GLY A 39 -6.65 -14.03 -8.96
C GLY A 39 -8.03 -13.98 -8.27
N LEU A 40 -8.68 -15.13 -8.13
CA LEU A 40 -10.01 -15.31 -7.55
C LEU A 40 -9.99 -16.04 -6.20
N GLU A 41 -8.81 -16.41 -5.71
CA GLU A 41 -8.66 -17.14 -4.46
C GLU A 41 -9.04 -16.28 -3.25
N GLY A 42 -9.85 -16.83 -2.35
CA GLY A 42 -10.22 -16.16 -1.09
C GLY A 42 -11.08 -14.89 -1.23
N THR A 43 -11.58 -14.59 -2.43
CA THR A 43 -12.38 -13.40 -2.72
C THR A 43 -13.64 -13.74 -3.53
N SER A 44 -14.63 -12.86 -3.51
CA SER A 44 -15.77 -12.88 -4.44
C SER A 44 -15.73 -11.71 -5.43
N LEU A 45 -14.59 -11.03 -5.54
CA LEU A 45 -14.35 -9.94 -6.47
C LEU A 45 -13.44 -10.42 -7.60
N SER A 46 -13.75 -10.01 -8.84
CA SER A 46 -12.79 -10.19 -9.94
C SER A 46 -11.57 -9.27 -9.75
N PRO A 47 -10.41 -9.57 -10.38
CA PRO A 47 -9.23 -8.70 -10.29
C PRO A 47 -9.47 -7.26 -10.73
N ALA A 48 -10.42 -7.03 -11.66
CA ALA A 48 -10.82 -5.69 -12.05
C ALA A 48 -11.58 -4.97 -10.93
N VAL A 49 -12.53 -5.64 -10.29
CA VAL A 49 -13.30 -5.06 -9.17
C VAL A 49 -12.43 -4.88 -7.93
N THR A 50 -11.53 -5.80 -7.63
CA THR A 50 -10.55 -5.63 -6.53
C THR A 50 -9.72 -4.36 -6.70
N ARG A 51 -9.28 -4.05 -7.94
CA ARG A 51 -8.57 -2.79 -8.25
C ARG A 51 -9.46 -1.56 -8.03
N LEU A 52 -10.71 -1.60 -8.46
CA LEU A 52 -11.65 -0.50 -8.24
C LEU A 52 -11.91 -0.27 -6.74
N VAL A 53 -12.12 -1.34 -5.98
CA VAL A 53 -12.30 -1.30 -4.52
C VAL A 53 -11.07 -0.71 -3.82
N GLY A 54 -9.86 -1.13 -4.22
CA GLY A 54 -8.62 -0.55 -3.72
C GLY A 54 -8.51 0.95 -4.01
N GLY A 55 -8.90 1.38 -5.21
CA GLY A 55 -8.93 2.78 -5.62
C GLY A 55 -9.89 3.62 -4.76
N VAL A 56 -11.16 3.22 -4.64
CA VAL A 56 -12.13 4.00 -3.84
C VAL A 56 -11.81 3.96 -2.35
N GLY A 57 -11.34 2.81 -1.83
CA GLY A 57 -10.98 2.67 -0.42
C GLY A 57 -9.77 3.51 0.01
N ALA A 58 -8.96 3.98 -0.95
CA ALA A 58 -7.84 4.88 -0.70
C ALA A 58 -8.22 6.37 -0.77
N LEU A 59 -9.37 6.71 -1.34
CA LEU A 59 -9.74 8.09 -1.68
C LEU A 59 -10.91 8.64 -0.85
N VAL A 60 -11.86 7.79 -0.47
CA VAL A 60 -13.11 8.20 0.18
C VAL A 60 -13.48 7.23 1.31
N SER A 61 -14.54 7.53 2.06
CA SER A 61 -15.06 6.57 3.04
C SER A 61 -15.59 5.31 2.35
N PHE A 62 -15.66 4.18 3.06
CA PHE A 62 -16.16 2.93 2.48
C PHE A 62 -17.64 3.01 2.05
N GLN A 63 -18.43 3.89 2.67
CA GLN A 63 -19.80 4.16 2.27
C GLN A 63 -19.83 4.86 0.90
N GLU A 64 -19.14 5.98 0.78
CA GLU A 64 -19.03 6.72 -0.48
C GLU A 64 -18.40 5.85 -1.58
N GLY A 65 -17.38 5.04 -1.24
CA GLY A 65 -16.75 4.14 -2.19
C GLY A 65 -17.71 3.07 -2.74
N SER A 66 -18.57 2.51 -1.88
CA SER A 66 -19.63 1.59 -2.27
C SER A 66 -20.64 2.25 -3.21
N GLU A 67 -21.06 3.48 -2.90
CA GLU A 67 -21.97 4.28 -3.74
C GLU A 67 -21.34 4.60 -5.10
N LEU A 68 -20.08 5.05 -5.14
CA LEU A 68 -19.35 5.33 -6.37
C LEU A 68 -19.19 4.09 -7.26
N LEU A 69 -18.89 2.92 -6.68
CA LEU A 69 -18.76 1.67 -7.43
C LEU A 69 -20.08 1.28 -8.09
N ARG A 70 -21.20 1.49 -7.39
CA ARG A 70 -22.53 1.26 -7.94
C ARG A 70 -22.86 2.27 -9.05
N GLU A 71 -22.66 3.56 -8.79
CA GLU A 71 -23.09 4.64 -9.69
C GLU A 71 -22.25 4.73 -10.96
N LEU A 72 -20.93 4.58 -10.86
CA LEU A 72 -20.01 4.77 -11.98
C LEU A 72 -19.68 3.48 -12.72
N ALA A 73 -19.74 2.33 -12.04
CA ALA A 73 -19.33 1.05 -12.61
C ALA A 73 -20.44 -0.02 -12.59
N GLY A 74 -21.62 0.26 -12.04
CA GLY A 74 -22.69 -0.74 -11.89
C GLY A 74 -22.31 -1.91 -10.98
N VAL A 75 -21.29 -1.74 -10.14
CA VAL A 75 -20.75 -2.80 -9.28
C VAL A 75 -21.39 -2.71 -7.90
N GLU A 76 -22.29 -3.65 -7.62
CA GLU A 76 -22.97 -3.77 -6.33
C GLU A 76 -22.06 -4.46 -5.29
N VAL A 77 -21.37 -3.67 -4.47
CA VAL A 77 -20.60 -4.15 -3.31
C VAL A 77 -20.94 -3.32 -2.09
N THR A 78 -21.20 -3.99 -0.96
CA THR A 78 -21.57 -3.30 0.29
C THR A 78 -20.37 -2.54 0.87
N PRO A 79 -20.60 -1.48 1.67
CA PRO A 79 -19.51 -0.75 2.34
C PRO A 79 -18.61 -1.66 3.17
N LYS A 80 -19.19 -2.67 3.84
CA LYS A 80 -18.43 -3.64 4.63
C LYS A 80 -17.55 -4.55 3.76
N HIS A 81 -17.99 -4.86 2.54
CA HIS A 81 -17.17 -5.62 1.61
C HIS A 81 -16.02 -4.76 1.07
N VAL A 82 -16.27 -3.48 0.75
CA VAL A 82 -15.22 -2.51 0.37
C VAL A 82 -14.18 -2.41 1.49
N GLU A 83 -14.59 -2.22 2.74
CA GLU A 83 -13.71 -2.21 3.91
C GLU A 83 -12.81 -3.46 3.97
N ARG A 84 -13.41 -4.65 3.99
CA ARG A 84 -12.67 -5.92 4.13
C ARG A 84 -11.67 -6.14 3.00
N ALA A 85 -12.06 -5.82 1.78
CA ALA A 85 -11.23 -5.99 0.60
C ALA A 85 -10.10 -4.94 0.55
N ALA A 86 -10.38 -3.67 0.87
CA ALA A 86 -9.36 -2.63 0.96
C ALA A 86 -8.33 -2.93 2.06
N GLU A 87 -8.77 -3.41 3.23
CA GLU A 87 -7.86 -3.82 4.30
C GLU A 87 -7.04 -5.07 3.94
N ALA A 88 -7.65 -6.05 3.26
CA ALA A 88 -6.94 -7.23 2.79
C ALA A 88 -5.86 -6.86 1.78
N LEU A 89 -6.18 -6.00 0.81
CA LEU A 89 -5.23 -5.46 -0.15
C LEU A 89 -4.12 -4.66 0.55
N GLY A 90 -4.46 -3.83 1.54
CA GLY A 90 -3.47 -3.09 2.33
C GLY A 90 -2.50 -4.01 3.08
N ARG A 91 -2.97 -5.15 3.62
CA ARG A 91 -2.12 -6.16 4.25
C ARG A 91 -1.20 -6.86 3.26
N GLU A 92 -1.71 -7.18 2.07
CA GLU A 92 -0.94 -7.77 0.97
C GLU A 92 0.19 -6.81 0.54
N ILE A 93 -0.15 -5.56 0.20
CA ILE A 93 0.80 -4.51 -0.16
C ILE A 93 1.88 -4.36 0.93
N ALA A 94 1.48 -4.24 2.20
CA ALA A 94 2.43 -4.10 3.30
C ALA A 94 3.35 -5.33 3.45
N GLY A 95 2.85 -6.52 3.14
CA GLY A 95 3.62 -7.77 3.12
C GLY A 95 4.61 -7.82 1.96
N ASP A 96 4.21 -7.32 0.80
CA ASP A 96 5.01 -7.33 -0.42
C ASP A 96 6.10 -6.27 -0.39
N GLU A 97 5.82 -5.07 0.11
CA GLU A 97 6.82 -4.03 0.36
C GLU A 97 7.96 -4.47 1.31
N ARG A 98 7.74 -5.53 2.11
CA ARG A 98 8.78 -6.13 2.97
C ARG A 98 9.56 -7.25 2.28
N ARG A 99 8.96 -7.98 1.34
CA ARG A 99 9.53 -9.20 0.73
C ARG A 99 10.11 -8.95 -0.66
N VAL A 100 9.47 -8.09 -1.44
CA VAL A 100 9.78 -7.82 -2.84
C VAL A 100 10.49 -6.49 -2.94
N VAL A 101 11.81 -6.55 -3.17
CA VAL A 101 12.65 -5.38 -3.46
C VAL A 101 13.28 -5.60 -4.83
N GLU A 102 12.45 -5.83 -5.84
CA GLU A 102 12.95 -5.90 -7.21
C GLU A 102 13.29 -4.49 -7.70
N PRO A 103 14.54 -4.23 -8.10
CA PRO A 103 14.90 -2.96 -8.71
C PRO A 103 13.97 -2.71 -9.89
N VAL A 104 13.42 -1.51 -9.99
CA VAL A 104 12.71 -1.10 -11.22
C VAL A 104 13.71 -1.26 -12.36
N PRO A 105 13.43 -2.07 -13.41
CA PRO A 105 14.37 -2.30 -14.49
C PRO A 105 14.85 -0.96 -15.06
N PRO A 106 16.16 -0.78 -15.27
CA PRO A 106 16.68 0.53 -15.59
C PRO A 106 16.25 0.95 -17.00
N ALA A 107 15.21 1.79 -17.08
CA ALA A 107 15.41 3.02 -17.84
C ALA A 107 16.50 3.77 -17.08
N ALA A 108 17.58 4.21 -17.75
CA ALA A 108 18.77 4.78 -17.12
C ALA A 108 18.43 5.60 -15.87
N VAL A 109 18.96 5.18 -14.70
CA VAL A 109 18.69 5.85 -13.42
C VAL A 109 18.95 7.34 -13.59
N ALA A 110 17.98 8.17 -13.18
CA ALA A 110 18.10 9.61 -13.32
C ALA A 110 19.40 10.13 -12.67
N PRO A 111 20.09 11.11 -13.27
CA PRO A 111 21.33 11.67 -12.71
C PRO A 111 21.19 12.17 -11.28
N THR A 112 20.04 12.76 -10.94
CA THR A 112 19.70 13.26 -9.61
C THR A 112 18.46 12.57 -9.08
N LEU A 113 18.61 11.85 -7.96
CA LEU A 113 17.50 11.32 -7.18
C LEU A 113 17.39 12.03 -5.84
N TYR A 114 16.15 12.33 -5.48
CA TYR A 114 15.77 12.89 -4.19
C TYR A 114 15.13 11.81 -3.34
N LEU A 115 15.55 11.71 -2.09
CA LEU A 115 14.94 10.89 -1.05
C LEU A 115 14.29 11.84 -0.04
N GLY A 116 12.96 11.80 0.04
CA GLY A 116 12.15 12.58 0.97
C GLY A 116 11.59 11.71 2.07
N MET A 117 11.66 12.19 3.31
CA MET A 117 11.03 11.55 4.46
C MET A 117 10.21 12.57 5.23
N ASP A 118 8.98 12.22 5.56
CA ASP A 118 8.08 13.06 6.32
C ASP A 118 7.17 12.22 7.23
N GLY A 119 6.53 12.85 8.20
CA GLY A 119 5.60 12.24 9.13
C GLY A 119 4.44 13.18 9.45
N THR A 120 3.22 12.66 9.49
CA THR A 120 2.05 13.42 9.92
C THR A 120 1.20 12.63 10.90
N GLY A 121 0.65 13.31 11.90
CA GLY A 121 -0.26 12.72 12.87
C GLY A 121 -1.65 12.51 12.26
N ILE A 122 -2.08 11.25 12.15
CA ILE A 122 -3.45 10.92 11.78
C ILE A 122 -4.29 10.63 13.04
N PRO A 123 -5.50 11.17 13.17
CA PRO A 123 -6.42 10.84 14.25
C PRO A 123 -6.72 9.35 14.27
N MET A 124 -6.72 8.75 15.47
CA MET A 124 -6.95 7.31 15.62
C MET A 124 -8.09 7.03 16.59
N ARG A 125 -8.70 5.85 16.45
CA ARG A 125 -9.64 5.32 17.45
C ARG A 125 -8.90 5.01 18.75
N ALA A 126 -9.57 5.12 19.89
CA ALA A 126 -8.99 4.82 21.20
C ALA A 126 -8.30 3.45 21.27
N ALA A 127 -8.88 2.42 20.63
CA ALA A 127 -8.30 1.08 20.56
C ALA A 127 -6.92 1.04 19.87
N GLU A 128 -6.69 1.89 18.87
CA GLU A 128 -5.42 1.99 18.15
C GLU A 128 -4.34 2.77 18.92
N LEU A 129 -4.75 3.45 20.00
CA LEU A 129 -3.91 4.31 20.84
C LEU A 129 -3.53 3.64 22.17
N ALA A 130 -4.04 2.44 22.43
CA ALA A 130 -3.74 1.69 23.64
C ALA A 130 -2.22 1.54 23.85
N GLY A 131 -1.74 1.93 25.03
CA GLY A 131 -0.31 1.87 25.39
C GLY A 131 0.59 2.92 24.72
N ARG A 132 0.04 3.90 24.00
CA ARG A 132 0.82 4.98 23.38
C ARG A 132 0.81 6.23 24.24
N VAL A 133 2.00 6.81 24.43
CA VAL A 133 2.17 8.10 25.08
C VAL A 133 1.94 9.21 24.06
N GLY A 134 1.03 10.12 24.38
CA GLY A 134 0.76 11.32 23.59
C GLY A 134 1.45 12.56 24.12
N LYS A 135 1.20 13.68 23.44
CA LYS A 135 1.73 15.01 23.79
C LYS A 135 0.81 15.81 24.72
N GLN A 136 -0.35 15.25 25.09
CA GLN A 136 -1.29 15.93 25.97
C GLN A 136 -0.75 16.00 27.41
N PRO A 137 -1.18 16.97 28.23
CA PRO A 137 -0.70 17.11 29.62
C PRO A 137 -0.94 15.87 30.50
N ASP A 138 -1.98 15.10 30.19
CA ASP A 138 -2.34 13.84 30.85
C ASP A 138 -1.63 12.62 30.25
N GLY A 139 -0.78 12.82 29.24
CA GLY A 139 -0.08 11.76 28.51
C GLY A 139 -0.93 11.03 27.48
N ALA A 140 -2.19 11.42 27.27
CA ALA A 140 -3.08 10.76 26.33
C ALA A 140 -2.66 11.00 24.86
N ALA A 141 -2.61 9.93 24.08
CA ALA A 141 -2.44 10.00 22.63
C ALA A 141 -3.79 10.23 21.94
N GLN A 142 -3.80 11.04 20.88
CA GLN A 142 -4.96 11.22 19.98
C GLN A 142 -4.66 10.77 18.54
N THR A 143 -3.38 10.78 18.18
CA THR A 143 -2.92 10.50 16.82
C THR A 143 -1.86 9.42 16.81
N ARG A 144 -1.73 8.73 15.68
CA ARG A 144 -0.51 7.99 15.33
C ARG A 144 0.17 8.70 14.17
N GLU A 145 1.48 8.72 14.17
CA GLU A 145 2.24 9.31 13.08
C GLU A 145 2.35 8.29 11.93
N VAL A 146 1.71 8.59 10.80
CA VAL A 146 2.04 7.92 9.54
C VAL A 146 3.31 8.55 9.00
N LYS A 147 4.28 7.72 8.64
CA LYS A 147 5.53 8.17 8.03
C LYS A 147 5.55 7.80 6.57
N LEU A 148 6.09 8.69 5.76
CA LEU A 148 6.16 8.59 4.32
C LEU A 148 7.62 8.67 3.87
N CYS A 149 8.03 7.72 3.02
CA CYS A 149 9.23 7.76 2.23
C CYS A 149 8.85 8.02 0.77
N THR A 150 9.55 8.94 0.12
CA THR A 150 9.37 9.25 -1.30
C THR A 150 10.71 9.27 -2.03
N VAL A 151 10.72 8.74 -3.25
CA VAL A 151 11.89 8.85 -4.14
C VAL A 151 11.44 9.37 -5.49
N TRP A 152 12.09 10.42 -5.98
CA TRP A 152 11.75 11.06 -7.26
C TRP A 152 12.99 11.65 -7.95
N SER A 153 12.87 11.93 -9.24
CA SER A 153 13.86 12.70 -9.99
C SER A 153 13.36 14.13 -10.22
N ALA A 154 14.28 15.07 -10.34
CA ALA A 154 13.99 16.47 -10.65
C ALA A 154 15.17 17.05 -11.43
N GLU A 155 15.21 16.77 -12.73
CA GLU A 155 16.26 17.27 -13.64
C GLU A 155 15.96 18.67 -14.15
N GLY A 156 14.66 19.02 -14.25
CA GLY A 156 14.20 20.36 -14.58
C GLY A 156 14.29 21.35 -13.42
N ARG A 157 14.30 22.64 -13.75
CA ARG A 157 14.16 23.75 -12.79
C ARG A 157 13.10 24.74 -13.28
N ASP A 158 12.41 25.39 -12.35
CA ASP A 158 11.50 26.50 -12.66
C ASP A 158 12.26 27.82 -12.89
N ALA A 159 11.50 28.90 -13.13
CA ALA A 159 12.05 30.23 -13.39
C ALA A 159 12.88 30.80 -12.21
N ASP A 160 12.59 30.35 -10.99
CA ASP A 160 13.31 30.76 -9.77
C ASP A 160 14.52 29.83 -9.49
N GLY A 161 14.76 28.85 -10.35
CA GLY A 161 15.83 27.87 -10.22
C GLY A 161 15.52 26.73 -9.24
N THR A 162 14.29 26.59 -8.78
CA THR A 162 13.86 25.50 -7.90
C THR A 162 13.76 24.20 -8.69
N PRO A 163 14.31 23.08 -8.20
CA PRO A 163 14.13 21.78 -8.85
C PRO A 163 12.65 21.41 -8.97
N VAL A 164 12.22 21.03 -10.18
CA VAL A 164 10.85 20.59 -10.46
C VAL A 164 10.85 19.08 -10.63
N ARG A 165 9.97 18.41 -9.89
CA ARG A 165 9.81 16.95 -9.97
C ARG A 165 9.41 16.53 -11.37
N ASP A 166 10.12 15.54 -11.92
CA ASP A 166 9.79 14.97 -13.22
C ASP A 166 8.44 14.24 -13.14
N PRO A 167 7.49 14.48 -14.05
CA PRO A 167 6.18 13.83 -14.03
C PRO A 167 6.29 12.30 -14.01
N GLY A 168 5.52 11.66 -13.13
CA GLY A 168 5.50 10.20 -12.99
C GLY A 168 6.76 9.57 -12.37
N SER A 169 7.76 10.36 -11.97
CA SER A 169 9.00 9.83 -11.38
C SER A 169 8.87 9.40 -9.92
N VAL A 170 7.86 9.87 -9.20
CA VAL A 170 7.76 9.68 -7.75
C VAL A 170 7.21 8.30 -7.39
N SER A 171 7.83 7.67 -6.39
CA SER A 171 7.23 6.58 -5.63
C SER A 171 6.94 7.04 -4.22
N TYR A 172 5.92 6.42 -3.61
CA TYR A 172 5.49 6.65 -2.25
C TYR A 172 5.48 5.31 -1.53
N SER A 173 6.03 5.28 -0.31
CA SER A 173 5.87 4.15 0.60
C SER A 173 5.62 4.69 2.00
N ALA A 174 4.48 4.35 2.58
CA ALA A 174 4.01 4.93 3.84
C ALA A 174 3.51 3.86 4.81
N ALA A 175 3.74 4.08 6.10
CA ALA A 175 3.20 3.21 7.14
C ALA A 175 3.15 3.89 8.51
N LEU A 176 2.35 3.33 9.41
CA LEU A 176 2.31 3.67 10.83
C LEU A 176 3.45 2.98 11.60
N GLU A 177 4.68 3.14 11.11
CA GLU A 177 5.90 2.53 11.63
C GLU A 177 6.69 3.51 12.52
N SER A 178 7.38 2.96 13.52
CA SER A 178 8.30 3.75 14.35
C SER A 178 9.56 4.09 13.57
N ALA A 179 10.05 5.33 13.72
CA ALA A 179 11.39 5.73 13.31
C ALA A 179 12.38 5.78 14.50
N ALA A 180 11.92 5.50 15.73
CA ALA A 180 12.76 5.55 16.92
C ALA A 180 13.82 4.45 16.87
N SER A 181 15.08 4.84 17.04
CA SER A 181 16.26 3.99 17.13
C SER A 181 17.20 4.55 18.17
N ARG A 182 17.87 3.69 18.93
CA ARG A 182 19.02 4.02 19.76
C ARG A 182 20.30 3.74 18.98
N ASP A 183 21.38 4.44 19.32
CA ASP A 183 22.70 4.22 18.70
C ASP A 183 23.23 2.80 18.92
N THR A 184 22.71 2.10 19.93
CA THR A 184 23.08 0.72 20.30
C THR A 184 22.15 -0.34 19.72
N ASP A 185 21.13 0.02 18.94
CA ASP A 185 20.22 -0.98 18.37
C ASP A 185 20.90 -1.72 17.22
N ASP A 186 20.87 -3.07 17.23
CA ASP A 186 21.48 -3.93 16.21
C ASP A 186 20.77 -3.86 14.84
N HIS A 187 19.55 -3.30 14.83
CA HIS A 187 18.69 -3.24 13.66
C HIS A 187 18.09 -1.83 13.50
N PRO A 188 17.92 -1.37 12.24
CA PRO A 188 17.23 -0.12 11.99
C PRO A 188 15.78 -0.18 12.49
N SER A 189 15.21 0.97 12.85
CA SER A 189 13.77 1.08 13.13
C SER A 189 12.93 0.60 11.94
N ALA A 190 11.68 0.21 12.20
CA ALA A 190 10.79 -0.29 11.16
C ALA A 190 10.67 0.67 9.96
N PHE A 191 10.56 1.98 10.21
CA PHE A 191 10.50 2.98 9.16
C PHE A 191 11.86 3.15 8.45
N ALA A 192 12.99 3.13 9.17
CA ALA A 192 14.31 3.16 8.53
C ALA A 192 14.52 1.93 7.63
N ALA A 193 14.08 0.75 8.05
CA ALA A 193 14.10 -0.45 7.21
C ALA A 193 13.25 -0.28 5.93
N ARG A 194 12.11 0.41 6.00
CA ARG A 194 11.31 0.76 4.81
C ARG A 194 12.06 1.67 3.85
N VAL A 195 12.73 2.71 4.36
CA VAL A 195 13.57 3.61 3.55
C VAL A 195 14.69 2.83 2.87
N VAL A 196 15.35 1.91 3.60
CA VAL A 196 16.43 1.05 3.09
C VAL A 196 15.93 0.02 2.06
N ARG A 197 14.64 -0.31 2.01
CA ARG A 197 14.06 -1.11 0.91
C ARG A 197 13.74 -0.23 -0.30
N GLU A 198 13.11 0.92 -0.07
CA GLU A 198 12.62 1.77 -1.16
C GLU A 198 13.74 2.47 -1.93
N ALA A 199 14.77 2.98 -1.25
CA ALA A 199 15.85 3.73 -1.90
C ALA A 199 16.66 2.87 -2.90
N PRO A 200 17.13 1.66 -2.55
CA PRO A 200 17.80 0.77 -3.52
C PRO A 200 16.88 0.30 -4.64
N ARG A 201 15.60 0.00 -4.34
CA ARG A 201 14.59 -0.39 -5.34
C ARG A 201 14.48 0.65 -6.46
N ARG A 202 14.62 1.93 -6.10
CA ARG A 202 14.53 3.08 -7.00
C ARG A 202 15.86 3.54 -7.60
N GLY A 203 16.97 2.87 -7.26
CA GLY A 203 18.27 3.20 -7.84
C GLY A 203 19.01 4.35 -7.14
N VAL A 204 18.62 4.73 -5.92
CA VAL A 204 19.22 5.89 -5.22
C VAL A 204 20.72 5.73 -5.05
N ALA A 205 21.21 4.51 -4.77
CA ALA A 205 22.65 4.26 -4.60
C ALA A 205 23.45 4.42 -5.92
N GLN A 206 22.79 4.25 -7.06
CA GLN A 206 23.37 4.31 -8.41
C GLN A 206 23.31 5.72 -9.00
N ALA A 207 22.48 6.62 -8.47
CA ALA A 207 22.39 7.99 -8.94
C ALA A 207 23.69 8.78 -8.66
N PRO A 208 24.27 9.45 -9.67
CA PRO A 208 25.43 10.33 -9.49
C PRO A 208 25.22 11.40 -8.41
N ARG A 209 24.01 11.96 -8.34
CA ARG A 209 23.62 12.97 -7.35
C ARG A 209 22.47 12.45 -6.51
N ARG A 210 22.64 12.51 -5.19
CA ARG A 210 21.67 12.05 -4.20
C ARG A 210 21.35 13.22 -3.28
N VAL A 211 20.08 13.56 -3.16
CA VAL A 211 19.62 14.64 -2.29
C VAL A 211 18.71 14.03 -1.24
N VAL A 212 19.02 14.27 0.04
CA VAL A 212 18.11 13.92 1.14
C VAL A 212 17.35 15.18 1.53
N SER A 213 16.03 15.13 1.37
CA SER A 213 15.12 16.20 1.76
C SER A 213 14.38 15.76 3.02
N MET A 214 14.61 16.47 4.12
CA MET A 214 13.79 16.34 5.32
C MET A 214 13.12 17.69 5.57
N PRO A 215 11.84 17.71 5.96
CA PRO A 215 11.19 18.95 6.36
C PRO A 215 12.00 19.59 7.49
N ARG A 216 12.16 20.91 7.42
CA ARG A 216 12.69 21.64 8.57
C ARG A 216 11.69 21.47 9.69
N SER A 217 12.12 20.94 10.83
CA SER A 217 11.31 20.89 12.04
C SER A 217 10.87 22.31 12.38
N THR A 218 9.57 22.57 12.23
CA THR A 218 8.90 23.79 12.71
C THR A 218 8.76 23.76 14.22
#